data_AF-A0A7H8PPW4-F1
#
_entry.id   AF-A0A7H8PPW4-F1
#
_cell.length_a   1.000
_cell.length_b   1.000
_cell.length_c   1.000
_cell.angle_alpha   90.00
_cell.angle_beta   90.00
_cell.angle_gamma   90.00
#
_symmetry.space_group_name_H-M   'P 1'
#
loop_
_entity.id
_entity.type
_entity.pdbx_description
1 polymer ?
#
loop_
_entity_poly.entity_id
_entity_poly.type
_entity_poly.pdbx_seq_one_letter_code
_entity_poly.pdbx_strand_id
1 'polypeptide(L)'
;MIITWYTDPSKGAFTEAGGKYSSYYQYDTTTKKFARIRLELGRGVSASGDTGKTGAFFKERRYVGFGDKAKVKTSQKEKWSVNEDGDLCFDGTPLQKTPEDNLRTFDTSSTVFNEDTFIHRGNAVTSDAHFPEGIDVKHLSLIANDTIINQKSIKLTESSASGKELSDALKERVSKIIDKPFADITDDDLLAKLKEQVSTIKEESIKSTKESLNDSLSEVDTLLEDIQSQITDNGLVPDEKFESAFKELGEQVSAAKTAASTGEGIQDAISKLSEAKTTLNEAAKDLSAKHFEALEEQMTNSDAAIKTALSDSQQWEEISAEYSEAESATSIEDYEKSIGNSEEVEAVELK
;
A
#
# COMPACT_ATOMS: atom_id res chain seq x y z
N MET A 1 2.87 -5.63 -1.19
CA MET A 1 3.37 -6.38 -0.02
C MET A 1 3.79 -5.39 1.06
N ILE A 2 3.26 -5.53 2.27
CA ILE A 2 3.76 -4.74 3.40
C ILE A 2 5.14 -5.30 3.76
N ILE A 3 6.15 -4.46 3.79
CA ILE A 3 7.50 -4.85 4.21
C ILE A 3 7.92 -4.07 5.44
N THR A 4 8.65 -4.76 6.30
CA THR A 4 9.25 -4.18 7.50
C THR A 4 10.73 -4.44 7.55
N TRP A 5 11.47 -3.55 8.22
CA TRP A 5 12.88 -3.75 8.47
C TRP A 5 13.35 -2.95 9.68
N TYR A 6 14.50 -3.36 10.21
CA TYR A 6 15.18 -2.69 11.29
C TYR A 6 16.45 -2.05 10.79
N THR A 7 16.89 -0.98 11.43
CA THR A 7 18.23 -0.44 11.18
C THR A 7 18.98 -0.25 12.48
N ASP A 8 20.27 -0.60 12.47
CA ASP A 8 21.14 -0.47 13.64
C ASP A 8 21.94 0.87 13.60
N PRO A 9 21.68 1.79 14.54
CA PRO A 9 22.47 3.01 14.69
C PRO A 9 23.81 2.80 15.42
N SER A 10 24.04 1.65 16.04
CA SER A 10 25.18 1.39 16.92
C SER A 10 26.54 1.44 16.20
N LYS A 11 26.57 1.03 14.91
CA LYS A 11 27.80 0.85 14.11
C LYS A 11 28.85 -0.02 14.82
N GLY A 12 28.42 -0.97 15.65
CA GLY A 12 29.29 -1.76 16.53
C GLY A 12 28.47 -2.68 17.44
N ALA A 13 28.97 -2.98 18.64
CA ALA A 13 28.21 -3.75 19.62
C ALA A 13 27.18 -2.85 20.33
N PHE A 14 25.93 -3.30 20.38
CA PHE A 14 24.89 -2.65 21.18
C PHE A 14 25.25 -2.67 22.66
N THR A 15 24.99 -1.56 23.34
CA THR A 15 24.99 -1.49 24.80
C THR A 15 23.75 -0.74 25.23
N GLU A 16 23.01 -1.24 26.23
CA GLU A 16 21.79 -0.61 26.72
C GLU A 16 22.05 0.84 27.19
N ALA A 17 23.18 1.06 27.85
CA ALA A 17 23.63 2.39 28.28
C ALA A 17 23.93 3.35 27.12
N GLY A 18 24.16 2.81 25.91
CA GLY A 18 24.48 3.57 24.71
C GLY A 18 23.28 4.29 24.08
N GLY A 19 22.03 3.93 24.43
CA GLY A 19 20.81 4.59 23.93
C GLY A 19 20.56 4.46 22.43
N LYS A 20 21.24 3.52 21.76
CA LYS A 20 21.22 3.32 20.30
C LYS A 20 20.37 2.14 19.92
N TYR A 21 19.07 2.21 20.21
CA TYR A 21 18.10 1.18 19.84
C TYR A 21 17.83 1.14 18.33
N SER A 22 17.54 -0.05 17.81
CA SER A 22 17.20 -0.26 16.41
C SER A 22 15.91 0.46 16.05
N SER A 23 15.92 1.20 14.94
CA SER A 23 14.70 1.84 14.43
C SER A 23 13.88 0.85 13.61
N TYR A 24 12.56 0.89 13.73
CA TYR A 24 11.62 0.08 12.97
C TYR A 24 11.04 0.87 11.80
N TYR A 25 10.80 0.18 10.69
CA TYR A 25 10.25 0.73 9.47
C TYR A 25 9.16 -0.18 8.96
N GLN A 26 8.08 0.42 8.45
CA GLN A 26 7.00 -0.27 7.77
C GLN A 26 6.66 0.51 6.50
N TYR A 27 6.54 -0.23 5.41
CA TYR A 27 6.32 0.33 4.08
C TYR A 27 5.32 -0.53 3.31
N ASP A 28 4.28 0.11 2.81
CA ASP A 28 3.36 -0.50 1.86
C ASP A 28 3.92 -0.30 0.44
N THR A 29 4.22 -1.38 -0.25
CA THR A 29 4.87 -1.29 -1.58
C THR A 29 3.92 -0.81 -2.68
N THR A 30 2.60 -0.89 -2.46
CA THR A 30 1.57 -0.53 -3.43
C THR A 30 1.14 0.91 -3.23
N THR A 31 0.66 1.26 -2.03
CA THR A 31 0.21 2.63 -1.71
C THR A 31 1.35 3.58 -1.43
N LYS A 32 2.57 3.06 -1.20
CA LYS A 32 3.78 3.82 -0.87
C LYS A 32 3.71 4.55 0.47
N LYS A 33 2.70 4.25 1.31
CA LYS A 33 2.58 4.76 2.68
C LYS A 33 3.73 4.22 3.52
N PHE A 34 4.29 5.09 4.34
CA PHE A 34 5.53 4.81 5.07
C PHE A 34 5.45 5.28 6.51
N ALA A 35 5.84 4.40 7.43
CA ALA A 35 6.03 4.72 8.84
C ALA A 35 7.45 4.33 9.28
N ARG A 36 8.12 5.26 9.97
CA ARG A 36 9.38 4.99 10.65
C ARG A 36 9.24 5.26 12.14
N ILE A 37 9.50 4.27 12.98
CA ILE A 37 9.66 4.45 14.41
C ILE A 37 11.14 4.59 14.73
N ARG A 38 11.57 5.83 14.96
CA ARG A 38 12.95 6.15 15.33
C ARG A 38 13.12 6.03 16.84
N LEU A 39 13.99 5.12 17.26
CA LEU A 39 14.28 4.80 18.67
C LEU A 39 15.68 5.24 19.13
N GLU A 40 16.46 5.87 18.25
CA GLU A 40 17.82 6.34 18.57
C GLU A 40 17.78 7.59 19.46
N LEU A 41 18.29 7.45 20.69
CA LEU A 41 18.49 8.53 21.66
C LEU A 41 19.84 9.23 21.42
N GLY A 42 20.04 10.39 22.04
CA GLY A 42 21.30 11.14 22.00
C GLY A 42 21.63 11.78 20.65
N ARG A 43 20.71 11.78 19.68
CA ARG A 43 20.91 12.45 18.39
C ARG A 43 20.98 13.96 18.58
N GLY A 44 22.03 14.58 18.05
CA GLY A 44 22.17 16.02 18.02
C GLY A 44 21.14 16.68 17.11
N VAL A 45 20.81 17.95 17.40
CA VAL A 45 19.97 18.77 16.53
C VAL A 45 20.75 19.08 15.24
N SER A 46 20.19 18.75 14.09
CA SER A 46 20.80 19.05 12.80
C SER A 46 20.43 20.46 12.31
N ALA A 47 21.29 21.05 11.49
CA ALA A 47 21.00 22.31 10.80
C ALA A 47 19.76 22.24 9.89
N SER A 48 19.38 21.03 9.45
CA SER A 48 18.16 20.75 8.67
C SER A 48 16.88 20.61 9.51
N GLY A 49 16.91 20.95 10.81
CA GLY A 49 15.74 20.93 11.68
C GLY A 49 15.38 19.56 12.28
N ASP A 50 16.18 18.51 12.06
CA ASP A 50 16.06 17.26 12.85
C ASP A 50 16.36 17.59 14.31
N THR A 51 15.36 17.49 15.18
CA THR A 51 15.46 17.79 16.61
C THR A 51 16.06 16.62 17.41
N GLY A 52 16.40 15.51 16.75
CA GLY A 52 16.96 14.32 17.39
C GLY A 52 15.97 13.51 18.23
N LYS A 53 14.70 13.92 18.27
CA LYS A 53 13.63 13.30 19.08
C LYS A 53 13.27 11.90 18.60
N THR A 54 12.89 11.01 19.51
CA THR A 54 12.29 9.73 19.11
C THR A 54 10.83 9.94 18.71
N GLY A 55 10.30 9.04 17.90
CA GLY A 55 8.95 9.20 17.37
C GLY A 55 8.59 8.19 16.29
N ALA A 56 7.30 8.08 16.02
CA ALA A 56 6.80 7.43 14.81
C ALA A 56 6.48 8.51 13.77
N PHE A 57 7.11 8.41 12.60
CA PHE A 57 7.09 9.42 11.56
C PHE A 57 6.37 8.87 10.33
N PHE A 58 5.27 9.52 9.98
CA PHE A 58 4.46 9.18 8.81
C PHE A 58 4.90 9.95 7.57
N LYS A 59 4.85 9.27 6.43
CA LYS A 59 4.87 9.87 5.09
C LYS A 59 3.80 9.20 4.24
N GLU A 60 2.91 10.02 3.68
CA GLU A 60 1.85 9.57 2.77
C GLU A 60 2.42 8.82 1.56
N ARG A 61 3.53 9.35 1.02
CA ARG A 61 4.20 8.76 -0.13
C ARG A 61 5.71 8.77 0.05
N ARG A 62 6.30 7.59 -0.03
CA ARG A 62 7.76 7.39 -0.04
C ARG A 62 8.16 6.37 -1.10
N TYR A 63 9.21 6.66 -1.83
CA TYR A 63 9.90 5.70 -2.69
C TYR A 63 11.08 5.17 -1.90
N VAL A 64 11.12 3.86 -1.71
CA VAL A 64 12.11 3.18 -0.87
C VAL A 64 12.87 2.18 -1.72
N GLY A 65 14.17 2.08 -1.51
CA GLY A 65 15.01 1.05 -2.10
C GLY A 65 16.23 0.76 -1.24
N PHE A 66 16.80 -0.42 -1.41
CA PHE A 66 17.95 -0.90 -0.64
C PHE A 66 19.18 -1.02 -1.54
N GLY A 67 20.35 -0.68 -1.00
CA GLY A 67 21.58 -0.80 -1.76
C GLY A 67 22.86 -0.63 -0.95
N ASP A 68 23.97 -0.99 -1.57
CA ASP A 68 25.31 -0.84 -1.00
C ASP A 68 25.75 0.62 -1.04
N LYS A 69 26.12 1.18 0.12
CA LYS A 69 26.64 2.55 0.28
C LYS A 69 27.90 2.82 -0.56
N ALA A 70 28.67 1.78 -0.87
CA ALA A 70 29.86 1.90 -1.71
C ALA A 70 29.48 2.26 -3.14
N LYS A 71 28.34 1.71 -3.62
CA LYS A 71 27.85 1.83 -5.00
C LYS A 71 26.86 2.98 -5.19
N VAL A 72 26.00 3.24 -4.19
CA VAL A 72 24.92 4.23 -4.29
C VAL A 72 25.29 5.51 -3.52
N LYS A 73 25.35 6.65 -4.22
CA LYS A 73 25.75 7.96 -3.64
C LYS A 73 24.59 8.94 -3.65
N THR A 74 24.16 9.37 -2.46
CA THR A 74 23.11 10.40 -2.32
C THR A 74 23.50 11.78 -2.85
N SER A 75 24.79 12.01 -3.10
CA SER A 75 25.32 13.25 -3.67
C SER A 75 25.21 13.33 -5.20
N GLN A 76 25.03 12.20 -5.89
CA GLN A 76 24.90 12.13 -7.36
C GLN A 76 23.42 12.27 -7.75
N LYS A 77 22.86 13.46 -7.57
CA LYS A 77 21.42 13.75 -7.71
C LYS A 77 20.88 13.40 -9.08
N GLU A 78 21.67 13.65 -10.11
CA GLU A 78 21.39 13.37 -11.52
C GLU A 78 21.17 11.89 -11.83
N LYS A 79 21.66 10.99 -10.96
CA LYS A 79 21.50 9.54 -11.12
C LYS A 79 20.22 9.01 -10.48
N TRP A 80 19.56 9.79 -9.64
CA TRP A 80 18.36 9.33 -8.95
C TRP A 80 17.13 9.56 -9.83
N SER A 81 16.24 8.58 -9.86
CA SER A 81 14.93 8.69 -10.51
C SER A 81 13.90 7.81 -9.80
N VAL A 82 12.63 7.99 -10.17
CA VAL A 82 11.56 7.02 -9.92
C VAL A 82 11.06 6.57 -11.29
N ASN A 83 10.98 5.26 -11.54
CA ASN A 83 10.48 4.74 -12.81
C ASN A 83 8.93 4.73 -12.86
N GLU A 84 8.36 4.27 -13.97
CA GLU A 84 6.91 4.19 -14.17
C GLU A 84 6.21 3.25 -13.17
N ASP A 85 6.92 2.22 -12.69
CA ASP A 85 6.45 1.28 -11.66
C ASP A 85 6.49 1.87 -10.23
N GLY A 86 6.99 3.10 -10.08
CA GLY A 86 7.14 3.74 -8.77
C GLY A 86 8.30 3.18 -7.94
N ASP A 87 9.34 2.66 -8.59
CA ASP A 87 10.56 2.16 -7.94
C ASP A 87 11.64 3.23 -7.87
N LEU A 88 12.30 3.32 -6.72
CA LEU A 88 13.46 4.19 -6.56
C LEU A 88 14.65 3.62 -7.33
N CYS A 89 15.18 4.39 -8.28
CA CYS A 89 16.25 3.98 -9.16
C CYS A 89 17.53 4.78 -8.91
N PHE A 90 18.67 4.15 -9.18
CA PHE A 90 19.97 4.79 -9.24
C PHE A 90 20.67 4.41 -10.56
N ASP A 91 21.03 5.40 -11.35
CA ASP A 91 21.65 5.25 -12.68
C ASP A 91 20.76 4.42 -13.64
N GLY A 92 19.45 4.69 -13.60
CA GLY A 92 18.44 3.97 -14.40
C GLY A 92 18.14 2.55 -13.93
N THR A 93 18.82 2.05 -12.89
CA THR A 93 18.60 0.70 -12.35
C THR A 93 17.74 0.77 -11.09
N PRO A 94 16.61 0.04 -11.00
CA PRO A 94 15.84 -0.07 -9.77
C PRO A 94 16.71 -0.57 -8.62
N LEU A 95 16.60 0.09 -7.47
CA LEU A 95 17.18 -0.42 -6.23
C LEU A 95 16.43 -1.68 -5.79
N GLN A 96 17.10 -2.47 -4.95
CA GLN A 96 16.50 -3.66 -4.38
C GLN A 96 15.27 -3.29 -3.55
N LYS A 97 14.19 -4.08 -3.66
CA LYS A 97 12.93 -3.83 -2.95
C LYS A 97 12.85 -4.54 -1.60
N THR A 98 13.58 -5.65 -1.44
CA THR A 98 13.60 -6.44 -0.21
C THR A 98 14.74 -5.99 0.69
N PRO A 99 14.49 -5.73 1.99
CA PRO A 99 15.56 -5.44 2.94
C PRO A 99 16.47 -6.66 3.11
N GLU A 100 17.78 -6.42 3.09
CA GLU A 100 18.80 -7.44 3.41
C GLU A 100 19.85 -6.86 4.35
N ASP A 101 20.41 -7.72 5.19
CA ASP A 101 21.43 -7.34 6.16
C ASP A 101 22.58 -6.56 5.54
N ASN A 102 23.02 -5.51 6.26
CA ASN A 102 24.07 -4.59 5.85
C ASN A 102 23.77 -3.68 4.65
N LEU A 103 22.68 -3.90 3.90
CA LEU A 103 22.23 -2.91 2.91
C LEU A 103 21.77 -1.64 3.61
N ARG A 104 21.82 -0.51 2.91
CA ARG A 104 21.23 0.74 3.40
C ARG A 104 19.93 1.02 2.73
N THR A 105 18.96 1.46 3.51
CA THR A 105 17.74 2.08 3.00
C THR A 105 18.08 3.44 2.38
N PHE A 106 17.58 3.66 1.18
CA PHE A 106 17.49 4.95 0.53
C PHE A 106 16.03 5.27 0.31
N ASP A 107 15.63 6.50 0.61
CA ASP A 107 14.25 6.88 0.48
C ASP A 107 14.04 8.36 0.17
N THR A 108 12.99 8.66 -0.57
CA THR A 108 12.58 10.02 -0.92
C THR A 108 11.07 10.15 -1.07
N SER A 109 10.55 11.36 -0.93
CA SER A 109 9.15 11.69 -1.26
C SER A 109 9.04 12.42 -2.61
N SER A 110 10.16 12.67 -3.29
CA SER A 110 10.17 13.38 -4.57
C SER A 110 10.19 12.42 -5.74
N THR A 111 9.41 12.72 -6.77
CA THR A 111 9.55 12.13 -8.13
C THR A 111 10.37 13.03 -9.05
N VAL A 112 10.67 14.26 -8.62
CA VAL A 112 11.47 15.23 -9.36
C VAL A 112 12.85 15.33 -8.70
N PHE A 113 13.90 15.10 -9.48
CA PHE A 113 15.27 15.05 -8.99
C PHE A 113 16.05 16.27 -9.51
N ASN A 114 16.20 17.26 -8.62
CA ASN A 114 16.93 18.50 -8.86
C ASN A 114 17.89 18.77 -7.68
N GLU A 115 18.50 19.95 -7.66
CA GLU A 115 19.48 20.34 -6.65
C GLU A 115 18.90 20.34 -5.21
N ASP A 116 17.60 20.60 -5.06
CA ASP A 116 16.91 20.65 -3.77
C ASP A 116 16.39 19.26 -3.32
N THR A 117 16.49 18.23 -4.16
CA THR A 117 15.94 16.91 -3.85
C THR A 117 16.72 16.23 -2.73
N PHE A 118 16.06 16.03 -1.59
CA PHE A 118 16.60 15.27 -0.48
C PHE A 118 16.40 13.76 -0.69
N ILE A 119 17.52 13.03 -0.77
CA ILE A 119 17.54 11.57 -0.68
C ILE A 119 18.03 11.21 0.71
N HIS A 120 17.15 10.63 1.50
CA HIS A 120 17.52 10.12 2.81
C HIS A 120 18.32 8.84 2.62
N ARG A 121 19.38 8.70 3.42
CA ARG A 121 20.14 7.46 3.55
C ARG A 121 20.05 7.01 5.00
N GLY A 122 19.33 5.92 5.21
CA GLY A 122 19.20 5.27 6.52
C GLY A 122 20.50 4.66 7.02
N ASN A 123 20.41 4.12 8.24
CA ASN A 123 21.41 3.20 8.77
C ASN A 123 21.37 1.86 8.01
N ALA A 124 22.32 0.98 8.30
CA ALA A 124 22.31 -0.35 7.69
C ALA A 124 21.15 -1.17 8.25
N VAL A 125 20.53 -1.97 7.41
CA VAL A 125 19.55 -2.99 7.79
C VAL A 125 20.23 -4.02 8.68
N THR A 126 19.51 -4.48 9.71
CA THR A 126 19.95 -5.50 10.66
C THR A 126 18.85 -6.51 10.92
N SER A 127 19.23 -7.78 11.04
CA SER A 127 18.44 -8.90 11.54
C SER A 127 18.55 -9.02 13.06
N ASP A 128 19.66 -8.56 13.63
CA ASP A 128 19.88 -8.46 15.08
C ASP A 128 19.37 -7.09 15.57
N ALA A 129 18.05 -6.98 15.77
CA ALA A 129 17.42 -5.76 16.22
C ALA A 129 17.36 -5.68 17.75
N HIS A 130 17.71 -4.52 18.32
CA HIS A 130 17.65 -4.31 19.77
C HIS A 130 16.65 -3.20 20.11
N PHE A 131 15.63 -3.55 20.88
CA PHE A 131 14.57 -2.62 21.31
C PHE A 131 14.68 -2.27 22.79
N PRO A 132 14.01 -1.19 23.24
CA PRO A 132 13.85 -0.92 24.66
C PRO A 132 13.18 -2.08 25.39
N GLU A 133 13.48 -2.24 26.68
CA GLU A 133 13.01 -3.36 27.50
C GLU A 133 11.48 -3.55 27.44
N GLY A 134 11.04 -4.78 27.13
CA GLY A 134 9.63 -5.14 27.05
C GLY A 134 8.89 -4.52 25.87
N ILE A 135 9.62 -4.13 24.82
CA ILE A 135 9.08 -3.75 23.51
C ILE A 135 9.53 -4.78 22.48
N ASP A 136 8.60 -5.15 21.60
CA ASP A 136 8.76 -6.19 20.58
C ASP A 136 8.18 -5.67 19.26
N VAL A 137 8.32 -6.45 18.19
CA VAL A 137 7.90 -6.06 16.84
C VAL A 137 6.40 -5.82 16.74
N LYS A 138 5.56 -6.70 17.29
CA LYS A 138 4.10 -6.48 17.42
C LYS A 138 3.71 -5.12 18.00
N HIS A 139 4.44 -4.64 19.01
CA HIS A 139 4.20 -3.33 19.63
C HIS A 139 4.52 -2.18 18.67
N LEU A 140 5.64 -2.31 17.94
CA LEU A 140 6.07 -1.32 16.94
C LEU A 140 5.13 -1.32 15.72
N SER A 141 4.65 -2.49 15.30
CA SER A 141 3.67 -2.64 14.23
C SER A 141 2.35 -1.93 14.55
N LEU A 142 1.82 -2.10 15.78
CA LEU A 142 0.64 -1.36 16.24
C LEU A 142 0.80 0.15 16.16
N ILE A 143 1.95 0.66 16.60
CA ILE A 143 2.25 2.09 16.59
C ILE A 143 2.40 2.61 15.15
N ALA A 144 3.03 1.83 14.27
CA ALA A 144 3.20 2.20 12.87
C ALA A 144 1.85 2.22 12.14
N ASN A 145 1.03 1.19 12.30
CA ASN A 145 -0.33 1.13 11.75
C ASN A 145 -1.19 2.29 12.24
N ASP A 146 -1.19 2.57 13.55
CA ASP A 146 -1.91 3.72 14.11
C ASP A 146 -1.42 5.05 13.52
N THR A 147 -0.11 5.20 13.29
CA THR A 147 0.48 6.39 12.66
C THR A 147 0.04 6.52 11.19
N ILE A 148 -0.12 5.40 10.47
CA ILE A 148 -0.61 5.34 9.10
C ILE A 148 -2.11 5.69 9.03
N ILE A 149 -2.93 5.06 9.88
CA ILE A 149 -4.38 5.31 9.95
C ILE A 149 -4.68 6.77 10.25
N ASN A 150 -3.99 7.34 11.24
CA ASN A 150 -4.19 8.74 11.63
C ASN A 150 -3.43 9.73 10.73
N GLN A 151 -2.65 9.24 9.76
CA GLN A 151 -1.80 10.04 8.86
C GLN A 151 -0.95 11.09 9.59
N LYS A 152 -0.47 10.77 10.80
CA LYS A 152 0.11 11.75 11.71
C LYS A 152 1.32 11.22 12.42
N SER A 153 2.42 11.97 12.30
CA SER A 153 3.63 11.68 13.08
C SER A 153 3.41 11.97 14.57
N ILE A 154 3.91 11.09 15.41
CA ILE A 154 3.89 11.21 16.86
C ILE A 154 5.30 11.33 17.41
N LYS A 155 5.47 12.23 18.37
CA LYS A 155 6.69 12.32 19.17
C LYS A 155 6.56 11.38 20.36
N LEU A 156 7.62 10.61 20.65
CA LEU A 156 7.67 9.75 21.82
C LEU A 156 8.44 10.45 22.95
N THR A 157 9.75 10.67 22.78
CA THR A 157 10.61 11.31 23.79
C THR A 157 11.49 12.40 23.19
N GLU A 158 12.06 13.25 24.05
CA GLU A 158 13.18 14.13 23.68
C GLU A 158 14.46 13.30 23.45
N SER A 159 15.44 13.87 22.75
CA SER A 159 16.70 13.17 22.42
C SER A 159 17.53 12.81 23.66
N SER A 160 17.38 13.56 24.75
CA SER A 160 18.11 13.36 26.01
C SER A 160 17.46 12.37 26.97
N ALA A 161 16.34 11.74 26.59
CA ALA A 161 15.67 10.75 27.42
C ALA A 161 16.55 9.50 27.63
N SER A 162 16.28 8.78 28.70
CA SER A 162 16.84 7.45 28.99
C SER A 162 16.11 6.34 28.22
N GLY A 163 16.74 5.17 28.13
CA GLY A 163 16.11 3.98 27.54
C GLY A 163 14.82 3.57 28.27
N LYS A 164 14.78 3.74 29.60
CA LYS A 164 13.57 3.48 30.39
C LYS A 164 12.44 4.43 30.01
N GLU A 165 12.70 5.74 29.93
CA GLU A 165 11.69 6.73 29.53
C GLU A 165 11.15 6.46 28.12
N LEU A 166 12.01 5.99 27.21
CA LEU A 166 11.60 5.57 25.87
C LEU A 166 10.71 4.32 25.89
N SER A 167 11.09 3.28 26.66
CA SER A 167 10.26 2.09 26.90
C SER A 167 8.89 2.48 27.46
N ASP A 168 8.86 3.31 28.50
CA ASP A 168 7.61 3.73 29.15
C ASP A 168 6.70 4.48 28.16
N ALA A 169 7.26 5.38 27.33
CA ALA A 169 6.51 6.10 26.31
C ALA A 169 5.93 5.19 25.21
N LEU A 170 6.67 4.15 24.81
CA LEU A 170 6.19 3.13 23.86
C LEU A 170 5.07 2.29 24.47
N LYS A 171 5.23 1.80 25.71
CA LYS A 171 4.20 1.05 26.45
C LYS A 171 2.93 1.87 26.66
N GLU A 172 3.07 3.15 26.98
CA GLU A 172 1.94 4.08 27.07
C GLU A 172 1.22 4.24 25.72
N ARG A 173 1.97 4.31 24.61
CA ARG A 173 1.36 4.40 23.28
C ARG A 173 0.59 3.14 22.92
N VAL A 174 1.16 1.95 23.16
CA VAL A 174 0.47 0.67 22.96
C VAL A 174 -0.80 0.61 23.82
N SER A 175 -0.69 0.97 25.11
CA SER A 175 -1.82 1.02 26.04
C SER A 175 -2.97 1.89 25.53
N LYS A 176 -2.65 3.06 24.95
CA LYS A 176 -3.65 3.96 24.36
C LYS A 176 -4.30 3.42 23.09
N ILE A 177 -3.56 2.66 22.28
CA ILE A 177 -4.08 2.06 21.05
C ILE A 177 -5.01 0.90 21.37
N ILE A 178 -4.64 0.07 22.36
CA ILE A 178 -5.39 -1.12 22.80
C ILE A 178 -6.51 -0.76 23.81
N ASP A 179 -6.44 0.43 24.40
CA ASP A 179 -7.32 0.90 25.48
C ASP A 179 -7.28 0.00 26.73
N LYS A 180 -6.06 -0.42 27.12
CA LYS A 180 -5.80 -1.24 28.31
C LYS A 180 -4.44 -0.92 28.93
N PRO A 181 -4.22 -1.14 30.24
CA PRO A 181 -2.89 -1.05 30.84
C PRO A 181 -1.94 -2.06 30.18
N PHE A 182 -0.70 -1.64 29.86
CA PHE A 182 0.27 -2.49 29.15
C PHE A 182 0.48 -3.87 29.78
N ALA A 183 0.47 -3.95 31.11
CA ALA A 183 0.67 -5.21 31.83
C ALA A 183 -0.47 -6.22 31.68
N ASP A 184 -1.65 -5.76 31.23
CA ASP A 184 -2.85 -6.58 31.06
C ASP A 184 -3.11 -6.95 29.58
N ILE A 185 -2.25 -6.49 28.66
CA ILE A 185 -2.39 -6.74 27.23
C ILE A 185 -1.87 -8.14 26.89
N THR A 186 -2.72 -8.94 26.24
CA THR A 186 -2.36 -10.28 25.75
C THR A 186 -2.02 -10.27 24.26
N ASP A 187 -1.42 -11.36 23.77
CA ASP A 187 -1.19 -11.53 22.33
C ASP A 187 -2.49 -11.57 21.51
N ASP A 188 -3.58 -12.11 22.09
CA ASP A 188 -4.90 -12.07 21.46
C ASP A 188 -5.42 -10.63 21.29
N ASP A 189 -5.21 -9.77 22.29
CA ASP A 189 -5.58 -8.35 22.20
C ASP A 189 -4.77 -7.64 21.11
N LEU A 190 -3.46 -7.90 21.06
CA LEU A 190 -2.55 -7.33 20.06
C LEU A 190 -2.94 -7.80 18.65
N LEU A 191 -3.15 -9.10 18.46
CA LEU A 191 -3.50 -9.67 17.16
C LEU A 191 -4.85 -9.14 16.68
N ALA A 192 -5.87 -9.10 17.55
CA ALA A 192 -7.17 -8.56 17.20
C ALA A 192 -7.06 -7.10 16.73
N LYS A 193 -6.28 -6.28 17.45
CA LYS A 193 -6.10 -4.87 17.08
C LYS A 193 -5.27 -4.67 15.82
N LEU A 194 -4.22 -5.47 15.62
CA LEU A 194 -3.41 -5.44 14.40
C LEU A 194 -4.26 -5.78 13.17
N LYS A 195 -5.11 -6.82 13.25
CA LYS A 195 -6.04 -7.20 12.17
C LYS A 195 -7.07 -6.11 11.89
N GLU A 196 -7.66 -5.51 12.93
CA GLU A 196 -8.57 -4.37 12.79
C GLU A 196 -7.89 -3.19 12.07
N GLN A 197 -6.67 -2.86 12.48
CA GLN A 197 -5.91 -1.76 11.87
C GLN A 197 -5.53 -2.05 10.42
N VAL A 198 -5.06 -3.26 10.11
CA VAL A 198 -4.74 -3.69 8.74
C VAL A 198 -5.98 -3.60 7.86
N SER A 199 -7.13 -4.07 8.35
CA SER A 199 -8.40 -3.96 7.63
C SER A 199 -8.81 -2.50 7.39
N THR A 200 -8.64 -1.63 8.39
CA THR A 200 -8.88 -0.19 8.26
C THR A 200 -7.97 0.43 7.19
N ILE A 201 -6.68 0.10 7.19
CA ILE A 201 -5.71 0.62 6.22
C ILE A 201 -6.06 0.15 4.81
N LYS A 202 -6.42 -1.13 4.64
CA LYS A 202 -6.87 -1.70 3.36
C LYS A 202 -8.08 -0.95 2.83
N GLU A 203 -9.13 -0.82 3.64
CA GLU A 203 -10.39 -0.16 3.26
C GLU A 203 -10.18 1.31 2.84
N GLU A 204 -9.37 2.06 3.60
CA GLU A 204 -9.03 3.43 3.22
C GLU A 204 -8.17 3.51 1.95
N SER A 205 -7.39 2.47 1.66
CA SER A 205 -6.51 2.45 0.48
C SER A 205 -7.25 2.08 -0.81
N ILE A 206 -8.35 1.32 -0.73
CA ILE A 206 -9.20 0.98 -1.88
C ILE A 206 -10.39 1.93 -2.06
N LYS A 207 -10.61 2.87 -1.13
CA LYS A 207 -11.79 3.74 -1.12
C LYS A 207 -11.96 4.56 -2.41
N SER A 208 -10.92 5.24 -2.87
CA SER A 208 -11.01 6.03 -4.11
C SER A 208 -11.24 5.16 -5.34
N THR A 209 -10.64 3.97 -5.35
CA THR A 209 -10.78 2.98 -6.41
C THR A 209 -12.21 2.41 -6.44
N LYS A 210 -12.81 2.15 -5.27
CA LYS A 210 -14.23 1.78 -5.11
C LYS A 210 -15.17 2.85 -5.68
N GLU A 211 -14.93 4.11 -5.33
CA GLU A 211 -15.74 5.24 -5.79
C GLU A 211 -15.65 5.39 -7.32
N SER A 212 -14.43 5.42 -7.87
CA SER A 212 -14.18 5.53 -9.32
C SER A 212 -14.74 4.35 -10.14
N LEU A 213 -14.63 3.13 -9.61
CA LEU A 213 -15.21 1.93 -10.22
C LEU A 213 -16.75 2.01 -10.28
N ASN A 214 -17.40 2.44 -9.21
CA ASN A 214 -18.86 2.60 -9.17
C ASN A 214 -19.34 3.69 -10.13
N ASP A 215 -18.62 4.81 -10.21
CA ASP A 215 -18.92 5.89 -11.16
C ASP A 215 -18.80 5.36 -12.60
N SER A 216 -17.71 4.63 -12.92
CA SER A 216 -17.49 4.01 -14.23
C SER A 216 -18.60 3.02 -14.59
N LEU A 217 -19.06 2.19 -13.64
CA LEU A 217 -20.16 1.26 -13.87
C LEU A 217 -21.50 1.97 -14.07
N SER A 218 -21.72 3.11 -13.42
CA SER A 218 -22.91 3.95 -13.63
C SER A 218 -22.94 4.59 -15.02
N GLU A 219 -21.78 4.91 -15.60
CA GLU A 219 -21.70 5.36 -16.99
C GLU A 219 -22.11 4.25 -17.97
N VAL A 220 -21.75 2.99 -17.68
CA VAL A 220 -22.20 1.85 -18.48
C VAL A 220 -23.69 1.57 -18.30
N ASP A 221 -24.27 1.81 -17.13
CA ASP A 221 -25.74 1.78 -16.98
C ASP A 221 -26.43 2.81 -17.85
N THR A 222 -25.88 4.02 -17.89
CA THR A 222 -26.42 5.11 -18.73
C THR A 222 -26.41 4.69 -20.19
N LEU A 223 -25.35 4.01 -20.65
CA LEU A 223 -25.31 3.39 -21.98
C LEU A 223 -26.46 2.38 -22.17
N LEU A 224 -26.70 1.48 -21.20
CA LEU A 224 -27.78 0.50 -21.31
C LEU A 224 -29.15 1.19 -21.41
N GLU A 225 -29.40 2.22 -20.60
CA GLU A 225 -30.63 3.01 -20.61
C GLU A 225 -30.83 3.74 -21.94
N ASP A 226 -29.76 4.33 -22.46
CA ASP A 226 -29.76 5.04 -23.75
C ASP A 226 -30.11 4.09 -24.91
N ILE A 227 -29.47 2.91 -24.96
CA ILE A 227 -29.76 1.89 -25.98
C ILE A 227 -31.21 1.41 -25.85
N GLN A 228 -31.69 1.19 -24.62
CA GLN A 228 -33.08 0.79 -24.38
C GLN A 228 -34.07 1.84 -24.89
N SER A 229 -33.80 3.14 -24.66
CA SER A 229 -34.62 4.23 -25.20
C SER A 229 -34.56 4.29 -26.72
N GLN A 230 -33.41 3.99 -27.34
CA GLN A 230 -33.35 3.89 -28.81
C GLN A 230 -34.29 2.81 -29.36
N ILE A 231 -34.35 1.65 -28.69
CA ILE A 231 -35.24 0.54 -29.05
C ILE A 231 -36.71 0.93 -28.87
N THR A 232 -37.08 1.54 -27.75
CA THR A 232 -38.50 1.79 -27.42
C THR A 232 -39.05 3.06 -28.05
N ASP A 233 -38.25 4.12 -28.10
CA ASP A 233 -38.74 5.49 -28.36
C ASP A 233 -38.30 6.01 -29.74
N ASN A 234 -37.12 5.59 -30.22
CA ASN A 234 -36.54 6.09 -31.46
C ASN A 234 -36.72 5.14 -32.66
N GLY A 235 -37.40 4.01 -32.47
CA GLY A 235 -37.75 3.08 -33.54
C GLY A 235 -36.59 2.24 -34.06
N LEU A 236 -35.55 2.04 -33.24
CA LEU A 236 -34.56 1.00 -33.49
C LEU A 236 -35.25 -0.37 -33.40
N VAL A 237 -35.22 -1.13 -34.50
CA VAL A 237 -35.69 -2.51 -34.53
C VAL A 237 -34.46 -3.41 -34.56
N PRO A 238 -34.02 -3.93 -33.40
CA PRO A 238 -32.85 -4.80 -33.34
C PRO A 238 -33.15 -6.16 -33.97
N ASP A 239 -32.11 -6.83 -34.46
CA ASP A 239 -32.18 -8.23 -34.84
C ASP A 239 -31.84 -9.14 -33.65
N GLU A 240 -31.99 -10.46 -33.83
CA GLU A 240 -31.75 -11.44 -32.77
C GLU A 240 -30.30 -11.38 -32.24
N LYS A 241 -29.33 -11.06 -33.11
CA LYS A 241 -27.92 -10.95 -32.74
C LYS A 241 -27.69 -9.75 -31.81
N PHE A 242 -28.25 -8.59 -32.16
CA PHE A 242 -28.17 -7.39 -31.34
C PHE A 242 -28.91 -7.57 -30.01
N GLU A 243 -30.13 -8.10 -30.02
CA GLU A 243 -30.90 -8.35 -28.79
C GLU A 243 -30.15 -9.27 -27.81
N SER A 244 -29.54 -10.34 -28.34
CA SER A 244 -28.73 -11.26 -27.53
C SER A 244 -27.51 -10.56 -26.94
N ALA A 245 -26.76 -9.80 -27.74
CA ALA A 245 -25.56 -9.09 -27.28
C ALA A 245 -25.89 -7.98 -26.26
N PHE A 246 -27.01 -7.28 -26.45
CA PHE A 246 -27.47 -6.25 -25.53
C PHE A 246 -27.90 -6.84 -24.18
N LYS A 247 -28.63 -7.96 -24.21
CA LYS A 247 -28.99 -8.69 -23.01
C LYS A 247 -27.75 -9.18 -22.26
N GLU A 248 -26.79 -9.76 -22.97
CA GLU A 248 -25.52 -10.22 -22.40
C GLU A 248 -24.74 -9.07 -21.73
N LEU A 249 -24.68 -7.89 -22.38
CA LEU A 249 -24.08 -6.71 -21.76
C LEU A 249 -24.74 -6.35 -20.43
N GLY A 250 -26.08 -6.34 -20.38
CA GLY A 250 -26.83 -6.08 -19.14
C GLY A 250 -26.56 -7.11 -18.03
N GLU A 251 -26.42 -8.38 -18.39
CA GLU A 251 -26.03 -9.45 -17.46
C GLU A 251 -24.60 -9.23 -16.92
N GLN A 252 -23.64 -8.84 -17.78
CA GLN A 252 -22.26 -8.59 -17.35
C GLN A 252 -22.12 -7.31 -16.51
N VAL A 253 -22.88 -6.24 -16.78
CA VAL A 253 -22.91 -5.05 -15.92
C VAL A 253 -23.40 -5.42 -14.51
N SER A 254 -24.46 -6.24 -14.44
CA SER A 254 -25.00 -6.71 -13.15
C SER A 254 -23.98 -7.58 -12.38
N ALA A 255 -23.27 -8.45 -13.10
CA ALA A 255 -22.20 -9.27 -12.52
C ALA A 255 -21.03 -8.40 -12.01
N ALA A 256 -20.60 -7.41 -12.80
CA ALA A 256 -19.54 -6.47 -12.42
C ALA A 256 -19.89 -5.65 -11.17
N LYS A 257 -21.12 -5.15 -11.07
CA LYS A 257 -21.61 -4.47 -9.85
C LYS A 257 -21.64 -5.38 -8.64
N THR A 258 -22.06 -6.62 -8.83
CA THR A 258 -22.07 -7.62 -7.74
C THR A 258 -20.65 -7.87 -7.25
N ALA A 259 -19.70 -8.12 -8.15
CA ALA A 259 -18.29 -8.28 -7.83
C ALA A 259 -17.72 -7.04 -7.13
N ALA A 260 -18.02 -5.83 -7.65
CA ALA A 260 -17.61 -4.57 -7.04
C ALA A 260 -18.19 -4.37 -5.63
N SER A 261 -19.36 -4.94 -5.31
CA SER A 261 -19.93 -4.88 -3.96
C SER A 261 -19.27 -5.85 -2.97
N THR A 262 -18.75 -6.98 -3.45
CA THR A 262 -18.12 -8.01 -2.61
C THR A 262 -16.60 -7.88 -2.53
N GLY A 263 -15.97 -7.25 -3.50
CA GLY A 263 -14.51 -7.23 -3.62
C GLY A 263 -13.91 -8.48 -4.29
N GLU A 264 -14.75 -9.41 -4.77
CA GLU A 264 -14.30 -10.72 -5.25
C GLU A 264 -14.45 -10.84 -6.77
N GLY A 265 -13.35 -11.18 -7.46
CA GLY A 265 -13.35 -11.44 -8.91
C GLY A 265 -13.80 -10.23 -9.74
N ILE A 266 -13.47 -9.03 -9.29
CA ILE A 266 -13.86 -7.78 -9.94
C ILE A 266 -13.18 -7.68 -11.31
N GLN A 267 -11.88 -7.96 -11.38
CA GLN A 267 -11.12 -7.86 -12.63
C GLN A 267 -11.69 -8.80 -13.71
N ASP A 268 -12.02 -10.03 -13.33
CA ASP A 268 -12.65 -11.00 -14.23
C ASP A 268 -14.03 -10.52 -14.69
N ALA A 269 -14.84 -9.96 -13.79
CA ALA A 269 -16.17 -9.45 -14.12
C ALA A 269 -16.10 -8.22 -15.07
N ILE A 270 -15.16 -7.31 -14.85
CA ILE A 270 -14.94 -6.15 -15.73
C ILE A 270 -14.36 -6.59 -17.08
N SER A 271 -13.51 -7.61 -17.12
CA SER A 271 -13.01 -8.17 -18.38
C SER A 271 -14.14 -8.76 -19.22
N LYS A 272 -15.04 -9.54 -18.62
CA LYS A 272 -16.24 -10.06 -19.29
C LYS A 272 -17.20 -8.96 -19.75
N LEU A 273 -17.34 -7.89 -18.95
CA LEU A 273 -18.09 -6.70 -19.36
C LEU A 273 -17.50 -6.07 -20.63
N SER A 274 -16.17 -5.94 -20.70
CA SER A 274 -15.47 -5.43 -21.89
C SER A 274 -15.68 -6.31 -23.12
N GLU A 275 -15.65 -7.64 -22.95
CA GLU A 275 -15.93 -8.61 -24.02
C GLU A 275 -17.39 -8.53 -24.51
N ALA A 276 -18.36 -8.44 -23.60
CA ALA A 276 -19.77 -8.30 -23.95
C ALA A 276 -20.04 -6.99 -24.71
N LYS A 277 -19.39 -5.90 -24.28
CA LYS A 277 -19.48 -4.61 -24.98
C LYS A 277 -18.88 -4.67 -26.38
N THR A 278 -17.74 -5.35 -26.55
CA THR A 278 -17.15 -5.60 -27.87
C THR A 278 -18.10 -6.40 -28.76
N THR A 279 -18.77 -7.41 -28.20
CA THR A 279 -19.77 -8.22 -28.91
C THR A 279 -20.97 -7.37 -29.35
N LEU A 280 -21.45 -6.46 -28.50
CA LEU A 280 -22.50 -5.50 -28.85
C LEU A 280 -22.07 -4.54 -29.96
N ASN A 281 -20.85 -4.00 -29.89
CA ASN A 281 -20.29 -3.15 -30.96
C ASN A 281 -20.31 -3.86 -32.32
N GLU A 282 -19.93 -5.14 -32.36
CA GLU A 282 -19.93 -5.93 -33.59
C GLU A 282 -21.34 -6.28 -34.08
N ALA A 283 -22.31 -6.45 -33.19
CA ALA A 283 -23.71 -6.63 -33.57
C ALA A 283 -24.34 -5.32 -34.09
N ALA A 284 -23.98 -4.18 -33.50
CA ALA A 284 -24.50 -2.87 -33.90
C ALA A 284 -24.18 -2.50 -35.36
N LYS A 285 -23.07 -3.01 -35.91
CA LYS A 285 -22.66 -2.78 -37.31
C LYS A 285 -23.67 -3.28 -38.33
N ASP A 286 -24.53 -4.22 -37.95
CA ASP A 286 -25.57 -4.79 -38.81
C ASP A 286 -26.85 -3.92 -38.81
N LEU A 287 -26.91 -2.88 -37.96
CA LEU A 287 -28.03 -1.93 -37.89
C LEU A 287 -28.01 -0.92 -39.05
N SER A 288 -29.11 -0.17 -39.18
CA SER A 288 -29.14 0.95 -40.13
C SER A 288 -28.07 1.99 -39.79
N ALA A 289 -27.46 2.62 -40.81
CA ALA A 289 -26.35 3.55 -40.63
C ALA A 289 -26.66 4.66 -39.60
N LYS A 290 -27.88 5.21 -39.60
CA LYS A 290 -28.31 6.24 -38.64
C LYS A 290 -28.30 5.73 -37.19
N HIS A 291 -28.77 4.50 -36.95
CA HIS A 291 -28.78 3.93 -35.61
C HIS A 291 -27.38 3.49 -35.18
N PHE A 292 -26.58 2.97 -36.12
CA PHE A 292 -25.20 2.61 -35.86
C PHE A 292 -24.36 3.85 -35.47
N GLU A 293 -24.46 4.96 -36.18
CA GLU A 293 -23.73 6.20 -35.85
C GLU A 293 -24.07 6.72 -34.44
N ALA A 294 -25.35 6.72 -34.07
CA ALA A 294 -25.79 7.15 -32.74
C ALA A 294 -25.27 6.22 -31.62
N LEU A 295 -25.29 4.90 -31.87
CA LEU A 295 -24.76 3.91 -30.93
C LEU A 295 -23.24 3.96 -30.85
N GLU A 296 -22.53 4.16 -31.96
CA GLU A 296 -21.08 4.21 -32.03
C GLU A 296 -20.51 5.33 -31.16
N GLU A 297 -21.14 6.50 -31.15
CA GLU A 297 -20.76 7.62 -30.27
C GLU A 297 -20.92 7.25 -28.78
N GLN A 298 -22.06 6.67 -28.42
CA GLN A 298 -22.34 6.24 -27.03
C GLN A 298 -21.40 5.13 -26.57
N MET A 299 -21.16 4.14 -27.43
CA MET A 299 -20.24 3.04 -27.17
C MET A 299 -18.80 3.56 -27.03
N THR A 300 -18.37 4.51 -27.86
CA THR A 300 -17.03 5.14 -27.72
C THR A 300 -16.86 5.83 -26.38
N ASN A 301 -17.88 6.56 -25.90
CA ASN A 301 -17.81 7.23 -24.60
C ASN A 301 -17.64 6.22 -23.44
N SER A 302 -18.29 5.06 -23.52
CA SER A 302 -18.15 4.00 -22.49
C SER A 302 -16.80 3.27 -22.51
N ASP A 303 -15.96 3.40 -23.57
CA ASP A 303 -14.62 2.78 -23.59
C ASP A 303 -13.72 3.35 -22.49
N ALA A 304 -13.81 4.67 -22.26
CA ALA A 304 -13.04 5.33 -21.20
C ALA A 304 -13.47 4.84 -19.81
N ALA A 305 -14.78 4.66 -19.59
CA ALA A 305 -15.34 4.13 -18.35
C ALA A 305 -14.88 2.69 -18.10
N ILE A 306 -15.02 1.79 -19.07
CA ILE A 306 -14.61 0.38 -18.93
C ILE A 306 -13.10 0.25 -18.73
N LYS A 307 -12.30 1.07 -19.42
CA LYS A 307 -10.84 1.08 -19.22
C LYS A 307 -10.46 1.55 -17.81
N THR A 308 -11.13 2.58 -17.30
CA THR A 308 -10.93 3.08 -15.94
C THR A 308 -11.33 2.02 -14.93
N ALA A 309 -12.52 1.42 -15.08
CA ALA A 309 -13.00 0.32 -14.26
C ALA A 309 -12.04 -0.87 -14.23
N LEU A 310 -11.41 -1.21 -15.36
CA LEU A 310 -10.44 -2.30 -15.43
C LEU A 310 -9.18 -1.96 -14.63
N SER A 311 -8.61 -0.77 -14.83
CA SER A 311 -7.47 -0.28 -14.07
C SER A 311 -7.75 -0.25 -12.56
N ASP A 312 -8.92 0.24 -12.19
CA ASP A 312 -9.34 0.33 -10.79
C ASP A 312 -9.56 -1.06 -10.18
N SER A 313 -10.19 -1.98 -10.91
CA SER A 313 -10.40 -3.36 -10.45
C SER A 313 -9.07 -4.08 -10.17
N GLN A 314 -8.07 -3.88 -11.04
CA GLN A 314 -6.73 -4.43 -10.84
C GLN A 314 -6.08 -3.84 -9.59
N GLN A 315 -6.12 -2.51 -9.42
CA GLN A 315 -5.55 -1.87 -8.25
C GLN A 315 -6.21 -2.34 -6.95
N TRP A 316 -7.53 -2.51 -6.94
CA TRP A 316 -8.25 -3.06 -5.78
C TRP A 316 -7.72 -4.46 -5.48
N GLU A 317 -7.74 -5.38 -6.43
CA GLU A 317 -7.32 -6.77 -6.20
C GLU A 317 -5.85 -6.87 -5.75
N GLU A 318 -4.96 -6.05 -6.29
CA GLU A 318 -3.56 -5.94 -5.84
C GLU A 318 -3.46 -5.52 -4.36
N ILE A 319 -4.21 -4.50 -3.95
CA ILE A 319 -4.26 -4.05 -2.54
C ILE A 319 -4.89 -5.14 -1.67
N SER A 320 -6.00 -5.77 -2.09
CA SER A 320 -6.63 -6.85 -1.33
C SER A 320 -5.68 -8.02 -1.11
N ALA A 321 -4.94 -8.43 -2.14
CA ALA A 321 -3.97 -9.51 -2.05
C ALA A 321 -2.84 -9.17 -1.07
N GLU A 322 -2.33 -7.93 -1.09
CA GLU A 322 -1.26 -7.46 -0.20
C GLU A 322 -1.62 -7.55 1.29
N TYR A 323 -2.87 -7.30 1.64
CA TYR A 323 -3.32 -7.26 3.04
C TYR A 323 -3.88 -8.61 3.52
N SER A 324 -4.16 -9.55 2.60
CA SER A 324 -4.89 -10.80 2.88
C SER A 324 -4.24 -11.69 3.94
N GLU A 325 -2.91 -11.87 3.91
CA GLU A 325 -2.19 -12.69 4.88
C GLU A 325 -2.23 -12.08 6.29
N ALA A 326 -1.99 -10.77 6.39
CA ALA A 326 -2.03 -10.06 7.67
C ALA A 326 -3.45 -10.01 8.28
N GLU A 327 -4.49 -9.88 7.46
CA GLU A 327 -5.89 -9.92 7.90
C GLU A 327 -6.35 -11.33 8.29
N SER A 328 -5.76 -12.37 7.72
CA SER A 328 -6.12 -13.77 8.01
C SER A 328 -5.22 -14.43 9.06
N ALA A 329 -4.17 -13.74 9.51
CA ALA A 329 -3.25 -14.20 10.55
C ALA A 329 -3.98 -14.80 11.77
N THR A 330 -3.49 -15.95 12.23
CA THR A 330 -4.08 -16.71 13.36
C THR A 330 -3.25 -16.61 14.63
N SER A 331 -2.02 -16.11 14.53
CA SER A 331 -1.14 -15.78 15.65
C SER A 331 -0.35 -14.49 15.37
N ILE A 332 0.39 -14.00 16.36
CA ILE A 332 1.32 -12.88 16.19
C ILE A 332 2.45 -13.26 15.23
N GLU A 333 2.95 -14.49 15.31
CA GLU A 333 4.02 -14.98 14.42
C GLU A 333 3.56 -15.02 12.97
N ASP A 334 2.33 -15.48 12.69
CA ASP A 334 1.73 -15.42 11.36
C ASP A 334 1.66 -13.99 10.84
N TYR A 335 1.23 -13.06 11.69
CA TYR A 335 1.14 -11.65 11.37
C TYR A 335 2.52 -11.06 11.04
N GLU A 336 3.50 -11.26 11.91
CA GLU A 336 4.86 -10.74 11.72
C GLU A 336 5.50 -11.32 10.44
N LYS A 337 5.29 -12.60 10.17
CA LYS A 337 5.72 -13.23 8.92
C LYS A 337 5.08 -12.57 7.69
N SER A 338 3.77 -12.27 7.74
CA SER A 338 3.05 -11.65 6.63
C SER A 338 3.56 -10.25 6.24
N ILE A 339 4.20 -9.54 7.18
CA ILE A 339 4.78 -8.21 6.96
C ILE A 339 6.30 -8.25 6.73
N GLY A 340 6.82 -9.43 6.40
CA GLY A 340 8.24 -9.66 6.06
C GLY A 340 9.16 -9.82 7.27
N ASN A 341 8.63 -9.99 8.47
CA ASN A 341 9.42 -10.28 9.65
C ASN A 341 9.37 -11.78 9.97
N SER A 342 10.15 -12.57 9.24
CA SER A 342 10.31 -14.00 9.51
C SER A 342 11.66 -14.26 10.17
N GLU A 343 11.64 -14.86 11.37
CA GLU A 343 12.77 -15.62 11.89
C GLU A 343 12.92 -16.91 11.05
N GLU A 344 13.35 -16.82 9.79
CA GLU A 344 13.89 -18.00 9.12
C GLU A 344 15.30 -18.26 9.67
N VAL A 345 15.35 -18.84 10.87
CA VAL A 345 16.51 -19.61 11.27
C VAL A 345 16.47 -20.89 10.43
N GLU A 346 17.04 -20.84 9.21
CA GLU A 346 17.43 -22.08 8.55
C GLU A 346 18.34 -22.83 9.53
N ALA A 347 17.84 -23.94 10.05
CA ALA A 347 18.65 -24.86 10.84
C ALA A 347 19.79 -25.33 9.93
N VAL A 348 20.97 -24.73 10.10
CA VAL A 348 22.19 -25.23 9.48
C VAL A 348 22.44 -26.60 10.08
N GLU A 349 22.02 -27.66 9.39
CA GLU A 349 22.51 -29.00 9.66
C GLU A 349 24.03 -28.96 9.47
N LEU A 350 24.76 -28.94 10.59
CA LEU A 350 26.19 -29.18 10.60
C LEU A 350 26.43 -30.59 10.02
N LYS A 351 26.96 -30.64 8.79
CA LYS A 351 27.49 -31.86 8.18
C LYS A 351 28.94 -32.09 8.55
#